data_AF-A0A519JHG2-F1
#
_entry.id   AF-A0A519JHG2-F1
#
_cell.length_a   1.000
_cell.length_b   1.000
_cell.length_c   1.000
_cell.angle_alpha   90.00
_cell.angle_beta   90.00
_cell.angle_gamma   90.00
#
_symmetry.space_group_name_H-M   'P 1'
#
loop_
_entity.id
_entity.type
_entity.pdbx_description
1 polymer ?
#
loop_
_entity_poly.entity_id
_entity_poly.type
_entity_poly.pdbx_seq_one_letter_code
_entity_poly.pdbx_strand_id
1 'polypeptide(L)'
;MRPQLRFAVLATAVRRSPREIERGGRLIEIVAPDDWSDARAEAWLDWAAGEGLAIDGDDPIIEAAHAWAARQAPDEDTAAELAATLRLGLVTPARPRPIAPGDALNLSDPGAARLLAAETARRRALRLSAGAVDAVAAALASVSEAVSRCEGPRGDCADPAHNPALARAALTARRAGASDADILRAVAGESFEAAPSPARPEAPWIAVADRDLVASGAPDAALAAEGALDGDLILTFDPETAERIGDAARGPGVLISLTALRDLTGAGFEAALADLARLWSGVLAGGAGAPVSIGLADLGDLILSEGASDPRAR
;
A
#
# COMPACT_ATOMS: atom_id res chain seq x y z
N MET A 1 5.53 31.84 -25.22
CA MET A 1 5.49 30.37 -25.32
C MET A 1 6.79 29.83 -24.77
N ARG A 2 6.75 29.10 -23.65
CA ARG A 2 7.93 28.42 -23.11
C ARG A 2 8.09 27.08 -23.86
N PRO A 3 9.30 26.68 -24.28
CA PRO A 3 9.49 25.37 -24.92
C PRO A 3 9.15 24.26 -23.92
N GLN A 4 8.32 23.31 -24.37
CA GLN A 4 7.92 22.14 -23.59
C GLN A 4 9.12 21.19 -23.43
N LEU A 5 9.28 20.60 -22.25
CA LEU A 5 10.32 19.61 -22.01
C LEU A 5 10.06 18.36 -22.88
N ARG A 6 11.09 17.85 -23.55
CA ARG A 6 11.02 16.61 -24.36
C ARG A 6 11.74 15.49 -23.60
N PHE A 7 10.98 14.64 -22.92
CA PHE A 7 11.50 13.52 -22.14
C PHE A 7 12.17 12.49 -23.04
N ALA A 8 11.68 12.29 -24.26
CA ALA A 8 12.32 11.39 -25.22
C ALA A 8 13.79 11.77 -25.50
N VAL A 9 14.09 13.06 -25.58
CA VAL A 9 15.46 13.57 -25.76
C VAL A 9 16.30 13.36 -24.50
N LEU A 10 15.72 13.50 -23.31
CA LEU A 10 16.44 13.25 -22.06
C LEU A 10 16.75 11.76 -21.87
N ALA A 11 15.82 10.88 -22.22
CA ALA A 11 15.97 9.44 -22.08
C ALA A 11 17.06 8.83 -22.97
N THR A 12 17.45 9.49 -24.07
CA THR A 12 18.58 9.06 -24.90
C THR A 12 19.93 9.44 -24.31
N ALA A 13 19.98 10.41 -23.38
CA ALA A 13 21.20 10.85 -22.72
C ALA A 13 21.57 10.00 -21.49
N VAL A 14 20.64 9.17 -21.00
CA VAL A 14 20.86 8.30 -19.84
C VAL A 14 21.86 7.21 -20.18
N ARG A 15 22.92 7.08 -19.35
CA ARG A 15 23.87 5.97 -19.47
C ARG A 15 23.27 4.68 -18.94
N ARG A 16 23.48 3.61 -19.70
CA ARG A 16 22.95 2.28 -19.43
C ARG A 16 24.02 1.26 -19.74
N SER A 17 24.14 0.27 -18.88
CA SER A 17 25.17 -0.77 -18.98
C SER A 17 24.55 -2.15 -18.80
N PRO A 18 25.10 -3.20 -19.43
CA PRO A 18 24.76 -4.57 -19.11
C PRO A 18 25.12 -4.89 -17.66
N ARG A 19 24.25 -5.65 -16.98
CA ARG A 19 24.49 -6.20 -15.64
C ARG A 19 23.70 -7.49 -15.42
N GLU A 20 24.19 -8.31 -14.49
CA GLU A 20 23.50 -9.51 -14.03
C GLU A 20 22.65 -9.21 -12.79
N ILE A 21 21.40 -9.71 -12.78
CA ILE A 21 20.50 -9.62 -11.62
C ILE A 21 19.90 -11.01 -11.30
N GLU A 22 19.50 -11.23 -10.06
CA GLU A 22 18.88 -12.51 -9.63
C GLU A 22 17.35 -12.43 -9.73
N ARG A 23 16.72 -13.33 -10.50
CA ARG A 23 15.26 -13.44 -10.56
C ARG A 23 14.81 -14.89 -10.52
N GLY A 24 13.95 -15.22 -9.55
CA GLY A 24 13.37 -16.57 -9.43
C GLY A 24 14.43 -17.67 -9.26
N GLY A 25 15.53 -17.38 -8.57
CA GLY A 25 16.64 -18.31 -8.32
C GLY A 25 17.58 -18.54 -9.51
N ARG A 26 17.57 -17.65 -10.51
CA ARG A 26 18.52 -17.66 -11.64
C ARG A 26 19.09 -16.26 -11.89
N LEU A 27 20.32 -16.20 -12.38
CA LEU A 27 20.92 -14.96 -12.87
C LEU A 27 20.46 -14.71 -14.31
N ILE A 28 20.10 -13.46 -14.62
CA ILE A 28 19.78 -12.99 -15.96
C ILE A 28 20.59 -11.73 -16.27
N GLU A 29 21.00 -11.57 -17.52
CA GLU A 29 21.66 -10.35 -17.99
C GLU A 29 20.62 -9.36 -18.52
N ILE A 30 20.73 -8.09 -18.12
CA ILE A 30 19.85 -7.01 -18.56
C ILE A 30 20.64 -5.73 -18.83
N VAL A 31 20.09 -4.85 -19.67
CA VAL A 31 20.58 -3.48 -19.82
C VAL A 31 19.69 -2.53 -19.01
N ALA A 32 20.28 -1.78 -18.08
CA ALA A 32 19.53 -0.86 -17.22
C ALA A 32 20.29 0.45 -16.99
N PRO A 33 19.62 1.53 -16.54
CA PRO A 33 20.29 2.75 -16.12
C PRO A 33 21.33 2.51 -15.03
N ASP A 34 22.49 3.15 -15.17
CA ASP A 34 23.63 2.96 -14.27
C ASP A 34 23.33 3.39 -12.82
N ASP A 35 22.35 4.28 -12.65
CA ASP A 35 21.93 4.85 -11.36
C ASP A 35 20.80 4.04 -10.69
N TRP A 36 20.26 3.01 -11.34
CA TRP A 36 19.25 2.15 -10.75
C TRP A 36 19.89 1.05 -9.90
N SER A 37 19.36 0.80 -8.70
CA SER A 37 19.70 -0.41 -7.94
C SER A 37 19.16 -1.67 -8.63
N ASP A 38 19.73 -2.83 -8.32
CA ASP A 38 19.26 -4.11 -8.85
C ASP A 38 17.81 -4.37 -8.42
N ALA A 39 17.47 -4.08 -7.16
CA ALA A 39 16.09 -4.14 -6.66
C ALA A 39 15.11 -3.27 -7.47
N ARG A 40 15.53 -2.10 -7.93
CA ARG A 40 14.68 -1.24 -8.79
C ARG A 40 14.49 -1.86 -10.18
N ALA A 41 15.55 -2.43 -10.76
CA ALA A 41 15.47 -3.11 -12.05
C ALA A 41 14.58 -4.36 -11.97
N GLU A 42 14.74 -5.16 -10.92
CA GLU A 42 13.89 -6.34 -10.63
C GLU A 42 12.42 -5.94 -10.48
N ALA A 43 12.12 -4.93 -9.65
CA ALA A 43 10.76 -4.43 -9.46
C ALA A 43 10.12 -3.95 -10.76
N TRP A 44 10.91 -3.33 -11.65
CA TRP A 44 10.44 -2.93 -12.97
C TRP A 44 10.05 -4.16 -13.81
N LEU A 45 10.91 -5.18 -13.86
CA LEU A 45 10.62 -6.41 -14.61
C LEU A 45 9.45 -7.20 -14.02
N ASP A 46 9.25 -7.16 -12.71
CA ASP A 46 8.07 -7.73 -12.05
C ASP A 46 6.80 -6.99 -12.47
N TRP A 47 6.84 -5.65 -12.50
CA TRP A 47 5.75 -4.83 -13.04
C TRP A 47 5.45 -5.19 -14.50
N ALA A 48 6.48 -5.31 -15.33
CA ALA A 48 6.34 -5.63 -16.75
C ALA A 48 5.64 -6.98 -16.97
N ALA A 49 6.10 -8.00 -16.22
CA ALA A 49 5.50 -9.32 -16.23
C ALA A 49 4.04 -9.28 -15.74
N GLY A 50 3.76 -8.52 -14.67
CA GLY A 50 2.41 -8.31 -14.14
C GLY A 50 1.44 -7.64 -15.12
N GLU A 51 1.96 -6.81 -16.02
CA GLU A 51 1.21 -6.16 -17.11
C GLU A 51 1.18 -7.01 -18.42
N GLY A 52 1.72 -8.24 -18.38
CA GLY A 52 1.75 -9.15 -19.51
C GLY A 52 2.60 -8.63 -20.67
N LEU A 53 3.72 -7.96 -20.37
CA LEU A 53 4.71 -7.52 -21.34
C LEU A 53 5.82 -8.56 -21.47
N ALA A 54 6.43 -8.64 -22.65
CA ALA A 54 7.58 -9.51 -22.90
C ALA A 54 8.79 -9.03 -22.08
N ILE A 55 9.54 -9.98 -21.51
CA ILE A 55 10.72 -9.72 -20.65
C ILE A 55 11.92 -10.58 -21.05
N ASP A 56 11.84 -11.27 -22.19
CA ASP A 56 12.82 -12.20 -22.73
C ASP A 56 13.62 -11.63 -23.91
N GLY A 57 13.37 -10.36 -24.26
CA GLY A 57 14.13 -9.62 -25.27
C GLY A 57 15.51 -9.14 -24.80
N ASP A 58 16.24 -8.51 -25.70
CA ASP A 58 17.62 -8.03 -25.45
C ASP A 58 17.63 -6.81 -24.51
N ASP A 59 16.57 -5.99 -24.54
CA ASP A 59 16.40 -4.85 -23.64
C ASP A 59 14.99 -4.80 -23.04
N PRO A 60 14.69 -5.69 -22.07
CA PRO A 60 13.34 -5.89 -21.59
C PRO A 60 12.74 -4.65 -20.91
N ILE A 61 13.57 -3.75 -20.37
CA ILE A 61 13.08 -2.49 -19.74
C ILE A 61 12.60 -1.51 -20.83
N ILE A 62 13.41 -1.27 -21.87
CA ILE A 62 13.00 -0.37 -22.96
C ILE A 62 11.84 -0.96 -23.75
N GLU A 63 11.94 -2.23 -24.14
CA GLU A 63 10.94 -2.88 -24.96
C GLU A 63 9.57 -2.88 -24.28
N ALA A 64 9.52 -3.23 -22.99
CA ALA A 64 8.28 -3.18 -22.22
C ALA A 64 7.77 -1.74 -22.04
N ALA A 65 8.63 -0.75 -21.83
CA ALA A 65 8.19 0.64 -21.71
C ALA A 65 7.54 1.15 -23.01
N HIS A 66 8.15 0.84 -24.16
CA HIS A 66 7.58 1.19 -25.48
C HIS A 66 6.30 0.41 -25.77
N ALA A 67 6.29 -0.91 -25.52
CA ALA A 67 5.11 -1.74 -25.73
C ALA A 67 3.93 -1.29 -24.85
N TRP A 68 4.19 -0.92 -23.60
CA TRP A 68 3.17 -0.36 -22.71
C TRP A 68 2.67 0.99 -23.21
N ALA A 69 3.58 1.91 -23.56
CA ALA A 69 3.20 3.24 -24.04
C ALA A 69 2.39 3.20 -25.34
N ALA A 70 2.75 2.32 -26.28
CA ALA A 70 2.02 2.11 -27.53
C ALA A 70 0.59 1.56 -27.31
N ARG A 71 0.33 0.86 -26.20
CA ARG A 71 -1.04 0.45 -25.81
C ARG A 71 -1.89 1.63 -25.36
N GLN A 72 -1.28 2.69 -24.82
CA GLN A 72 -1.99 3.83 -24.26
C GLN A 72 -2.18 4.99 -25.25
N ALA A 73 -1.18 5.22 -26.11
CA ALA A 73 -1.18 6.33 -27.05
C ALA A 73 -1.08 5.82 -28.49
N PRO A 74 -2.04 6.16 -29.37
CA PRO A 74 -1.98 5.79 -30.78
C PRO A 74 -0.99 6.64 -31.58
N ASP A 75 -0.62 7.81 -31.07
CA ASP A 75 0.38 8.70 -31.65
C ASP A 75 1.80 8.30 -31.23
N GLU A 76 2.68 8.10 -32.20
CA GLU A 76 4.04 7.59 -31.97
C GLU A 76 4.90 8.56 -31.16
N ASP A 77 4.77 9.87 -31.42
CA ASP A 77 5.50 10.90 -30.67
C ASP A 77 5.09 10.91 -29.19
N THR A 78 3.79 10.83 -28.92
CA THR A 78 3.25 10.76 -27.56
C THR A 78 3.66 9.45 -26.87
N ALA A 79 3.60 8.32 -27.58
CA ALA A 79 4.05 7.04 -27.05
C ALA A 79 5.55 7.05 -26.71
N ALA A 80 6.38 7.69 -27.53
CA ALA A 80 7.80 7.86 -27.26
C ALA A 80 8.07 8.72 -26.02
N GLU A 81 7.33 9.82 -25.83
CA GLU A 81 7.42 10.65 -24.63
C GLU A 81 6.98 9.89 -23.37
N LEU A 82 5.88 9.12 -23.43
CA LEU A 82 5.46 8.27 -22.30
C LEU A 82 6.51 7.23 -21.95
N ALA A 83 6.98 6.45 -22.94
CA ALA A 83 8.00 5.44 -22.74
C ALA A 83 9.27 6.05 -22.13
N ALA A 84 9.65 7.25 -22.56
CA ALA A 84 10.78 7.97 -22.00
C ALA A 84 10.60 8.29 -20.51
N THR A 85 9.41 8.69 -20.07
CA THR A 85 9.16 8.98 -18.64
C THR A 85 9.25 7.71 -17.76
N LEU A 86 8.86 6.54 -18.30
CA LEU A 86 9.04 5.25 -17.63
C LEU A 86 10.51 4.86 -17.56
N ARG A 87 11.25 5.05 -18.65
CA ARG A 87 12.70 4.74 -18.75
C ARG A 87 13.56 5.61 -17.87
N LEU A 88 13.19 6.89 -17.71
CA LEU A 88 13.82 7.82 -16.79
C LEU A 88 13.44 7.52 -15.32
N GLY A 89 12.48 6.61 -15.10
CA GLY A 89 11.98 6.29 -13.77
C GLY A 89 11.27 7.46 -13.09
N LEU A 90 10.72 8.38 -13.88
CA LEU A 90 9.95 9.54 -13.39
C LEU A 90 8.51 9.15 -13.05
N VAL A 91 7.97 8.16 -13.76
CA VAL A 91 6.58 7.72 -13.60
C VAL A 91 6.50 6.21 -13.54
N THR A 92 5.63 5.73 -12.66
CA THR A 92 5.26 4.32 -12.54
C THR A 92 3.74 4.19 -12.73
N PRO A 93 3.26 3.39 -13.70
CA PRO A 93 1.85 3.07 -13.82
C PRO A 93 1.36 2.36 -12.56
N ALA A 94 0.25 2.83 -12.02
CA ALA A 94 -0.28 2.40 -10.74
C ALA A 94 -1.76 2.04 -10.84
N ARG A 95 -2.20 1.19 -9.93
CA ARG A 95 -3.62 0.93 -9.72
C ARG A 95 -4.07 1.73 -8.51
N PRO A 96 -5.03 2.66 -8.65
CA PRO A 96 -5.55 3.41 -7.52
C PRO A 96 -6.03 2.48 -6.41
N ARG A 97 -5.92 2.92 -5.16
CA ARG A 97 -6.44 2.16 -4.02
C ARG A 97 -7.97 2.01 -4.21
N PRO A 98 -8.51 0.78 -4.13
CA PRO A 98 -9.96 0.60 -4.22
C PRO A 98 -10.64 1.29 -3.04
N ILE A 99 -11.82 1.83 -3.29
CA ILE A 99 -12.74 2.39 -2.30
C ILE A 99 -13.81 1.35 -1.97
N ALA A 100 -14.33 1.39 -0.76
CA ALA A 100 -15.41 0.50 -0.37
C ALA A 100 -16.63 0.68 -1.30
N PRO A 101 -17.29 -0.41 -1.70
CA PRO A 101 -18.43 -0.32 -2.61
C PRO A 101 -19.62 0.35 -1.92
N GLY A 102 -20.34 1.18 -2.67
CA GLY A 102 -21.54 1.89 -2.21
C GLY A 102 -21.45 3.39 -2.43
N ASP A 103 -22.56 4.08 -2.15
CA ASP A 103 -22.61 5.53 -2.19
C ASP A 103 -21.86 6.15 -1.01
N ALA A 104 -21.38 7.38 -1.20
CA ALA A 104 -20.72 8.11 -0.13
C ALA A 104 -21.66 8.35 1.05
N LEU A 105 -21.17 8.12 2.27
CA LEU A 105 -21.94 8.29 3.48
C LEU A 105 -22.13 9.78 3.81
N ASN A 106 -23.36 10.29 3.74
CA ASN A 106 -23.66 11.63 4.23
C ASN A 106 -23.70 11.63 5.76
N LEU A 107 -22.77 12.33 6.41
CA LEU A 107 -22.67 12.32 7.87
C LEU A 107 -23.84 13.01 8.58
N SER A 108 -24.55 13.89 7.88
CA SER A 108 -25.76 14.54 8.42
C SER A 108 -26.98 13.62 8.39
N ASP A 109 -26.89 12.43 7.76
CA ASP A 109 -27.97 11.46 7.79
C ASP A 109 -28.09 10.84 9.20
N PRO A 110 -29.31 10.70 9.76
CA PRO A 110 -29.50 10.16 11.11
C PRO A 110 -28.95 8.73 11.30
N GLY A 111 -28.76 7.97 10.22
CA GLY A 111 -28.21 6.62 10.25
C GLY A 111 -26.69 6.52 10.19
N ALA A 112 -26.00 7.62 9.84
CA ALA A 112 -24.57 7.60 9.54
C ALA A 112 -23.72 7.20 10.73
N ALA A 113 -24.02 7.75 11.92
CA ALA A 113 -23.31 7.42 13.15
C ALA A 113 -23.33 5.92 13.47
N ARG A 114 -24.49 5.28 13.31
CA ARG A 114 -24.65 3.84 13.57
C ARG A 114 -23.89 2.99 12.56
N LEU A 115 -23.90 3.38 11.28
CA LEU A 115 -23.19 2.66 10.22
C LEU A 115 -21.68 2.74 10.43
N LEU A 116 -21.16 3.95 10.69
CA LEU A 116 -19.74 4.15 10.93
C LEU A 116 -19.26 3.42 12.19
N ALA A 117 -20.02 3.47 13.29
CA ALA A 117 -19.69 2.75 14.51
C ALA A 117 -19.64 1.22 14.30
N ALA A 118 -20.59 0.66 13.55
CA ALA A 118 -20.60 -0.77 13.22
C ALA A 118 -19.39 -1.16 12.37
N GLU A 119 -19.03 -0.33 11.39
CA GLU A 119 -17.89 -0.56 10.52
C GLU A 119 -16.55 -0.44 11.27
N THR A 120 -16.39 0.59 12.10
CA THR A 120 -15.23 0.76 12.97
C THR A 120 -15.06 -0.43 13.91
N ALA A 121 -16.15 -0.91 14.52
CA ALA A 121 -16.12 -2.09 15.38
C ALA A 121 -15.67 -3.36 14.60
N ARG A 122 -16.18 -3.54 13.38
CA ARG A 122 -15.81 -4.65 12.50
C ARG A 122 -14.33 -4.61 12.11
N ARG A 123 -13.82 -3.46 11.68
CA ARG A 123 -12.41 -3.27 11.31
C ARG A 123 -11.47 -3.45 12.49
N ARG A 124 -11.84 -2.91 13.66
CA ARG A 124 -11.10 -3.12 14.91
C ARG A 124 -11.02 -4.61 15.26
N ALA A 125 -12.13 -5.35 15.14
CA ALA A 125 -12.14 -6.80 15.39
C ALA A 125 -11.20 -7.54 14.43
N LEU A 126 -11.18 -7.19 13.14
CA LEU A 126 -10.27 -7.78 12.17
C LEU A 126 -8.80 -7.50 12.50
N ARG A 127 -8.44 -6.26 12.84
CA ARG A 127 -7.06 -5.92 13.26
C ARG A 127 -6.61 -6.70 14.50
N LEU A 128 -7.49 -6.88 15.46
CA LEU A 128 -7.19 -7.59 16.71
C LEU A 128 -7.17 -9.12 16.54
N SER A 129 -7.79 -9.65 15.48
CA SER A 129 -7.96 -11.10 15.29
C SER A 129 -6.63 -11.87 15.21
N ALA A 130 -5.65 -11.36 14.44
CA ALA A 130 -4.34 -12.00 14.33
C ALA A 130 -3.63 -12.05 15.68
N GLY A 131 -3.59 -10.91 16.39
CA GLY A 131 -3.00 -10.85 17.73
C GLY A 131 -3.72 -11.71 18.77
N ALA A 132 -5.04 -11.88 18.65
CA ALA A 132 -5.81 -12.78 19.51
C ALA A 132 -5.45 -14.26 19.26
N VAL A 133 -5.29 -14.67 17.99
CA VAL A 133 -4.83 -16.01 17.63
C VAL A 133 -3.41 -16.26 18.17
N ASP A 134 -2.50 -15.31 18.00
CA ASP A 134 -1.13 -15.41 18.51
C ASP A 134 -1.10 -15.52 20.05
N ALA A 135 -1.95 -14.76 20.75
CA ALA A 135 -2.05 -14.81 22.20
C ALA A 135 -2.55 -16.18 22.71
N VAL A 136 -3.54 -16.78 22.03
CA VAL A 136 -4.01 -18.14 22.34
C VAL A 136 -2.91 -19.17 22.09
N ALA A 137 -2.22 -19.08 20.95
CA ALA A 137 -1.13 -19.97 20.60
C ALA A 137 -0.01 -19.96 21.64
N ALA A 138 0.43 -18.76 22.05
CA ALA A 138 1.45 -18.58 23.08
C ALA A 138 1.00 -19.13 24.45
N ALA A 139 -0.27 -18.95 24.81
CA ALA A 139 -0.81 -19.48 26.06
C ALA A 139 -0.89 -21.02 26.06
N LEU A 140 -1.26 -21.64 24.93
CA LEU A 140 -1.26 -23.10 24.78
C LEU A 140 0.16 -23.68 24.77
N ALA A 141 1.13 -23.01 24.14
CA ALA A 141 2.53 -23.40 24.22
C ALA A 141 3.05 -23.39 25.67
N SER A 142 2.63 -22.40 26.47
CA SER A 142 2.97 -22.32 27.89
C SER A 142 2.36 -23.47 28.71
N VAL A 143 1.18 -23.98 28.33
CA VAL A 143 0.58 -25.18 28.95
C VAL A 143 1.45 -26.40 28.67
N SER A 144 1.86 -26.62 27.43
CA SER A 144 2.75 -27.74 27.06
C SER A 144 4.11 -27.63 27.77
N GLU A 145 4.66 -26.42 27.89
CA GLU A 145 5.91 -26.14 28.60
C GLU A 145 5.82 -26.44 30.10
N ALA A 146 4.69 -26.12 30.74
CA ALA A 146 4.47 -26.39 32.15
C ALA A 146 4.41 -27.90 32.49
N VAL A 147 3.94 -28.72 31.55
CA VAL A 147 3.95 -30.18 31.68
C VAL A 147 5.34 -30.74 31.37
N SER A 148 5.99 -30.26 30.31
CA SER A 148 7.30 -30.79 29.87
C SER A 148 8.45 -30.48 30.82
N ARG A 149 8.38 -29.35 31.54
CA ARG A 149 9.38 -28.95 32.56
C ARG A 149 9.10 -29.51 33.96
N CYS A 150 7.95 -30.13 34.17
CA CYS A 150 7.61 -30.67 35.47
C CYS A 150 8.45 -31.92 35.76
N GLU A 151 9.13 -31.91 36.90
CA GLU A 151 9.88 -33.06 37.41
C GLU A 151 8.97 -33.90 38.31
N GLY A 152 8.42 -34.99 37.78
CA GLY A 152 7.51 -35.86 38.53
C GLY A 152 6.87 -36.96 37.68
N PRO A 153 6.02 -37.82 38.30
CA PRO A 153 5.21 -38.77 37.56
C PRO A 153 4.35 -38.06 36.51
N ARG A 154 4.21 -38.66 35.33
CA ARG A 154 3.50 -38.04 34.20
C ARG A 154 2.05 -37.68 34.53
N GLY A 155 1.39 -38.47 35.39
CA GLY A 155 0.03 -38.18 35.89
C GLY A 155 -0.02 -36.91 36.74
N ASP A 156 0.91 -36.75 37.69
CA ASP A 156 0.98 -35.58 38.56
C ASP A 156 1.34 -34.31 37.78
N CYS A 157 2.26 -34.43 36.80
CA CYS A 157 2.64 -33.31 35.94
C CYS A 157 1.54 -32.84 35.00
N ALA A 158 0.63 -33.74 34.61
CA ALA A 158 -0.54 -33.45 33.77
C ALA A 158 -1.80 -33.08 34.58
N ASP A 159 -1.75 -33.13 35.92
CA ASP A 159 -2.87 -32.80 36.79
C ASP A 159 -2.71 -31.38 37.37
N PRO A 160 -3.61 -30.43 37.05
CA PRO A 160 -3.58 -29.08 37.60
C PRO A 160 -3.63 -29.01 39.13
N ALA A 161 -4.17 -30.02 39.82
CA ALA A 161 -4.18 -30.06 41.28
C ALA A 161 -2.79 -30.32 41.88
N HIS A 162 -1.92 -31.01 41.13
CA HIS A 162 -0.57 -31.40 41.55
C HIS A 162 0.54 -30.59 40.85
N ASN A 163 0.21 -29.90 39.74
CA ASN A 163 1.11 -29.00 39.02
C ASN A 163 0.58 -27.54 39.03
N PRO A 164 1.06 -26.67 39.95
CA PRO A 164 0.61 -25.28 40.03
C PRO A 164 1.09 -24.41 38.86
N ALA A 165 2.13 -24.81 38.12
CA ALA A 165 2.52 -24.12 36.89
C ALA A 165 1.49 -24.40 35.79
N LEU A 166 1.05 -25.66 35.64
CA LEU A 166 -0.01 -26.05 34.73
C LEU A 166 -1.34 -25.36 35.08
N ALA A 167 -1.73 -25.32 36.36
CA ALA A 167 -2.97 -24.64 36.77
C ALA A 167 -2.99 -23.15 36.36
N ARG A 168 -1.87 -22.44 36.52
CA ARG A 168 -1.73 -21.04 36.10
C ARG A 168 -1.74 -20.90 34.59
N ALA A 169 -0.99 -21.75 33.88
CA ALA A 169 -0.95 -21.73 32.41
C ALA A 169 -2.34 -22.01 31.81
N ALA A 170 -3.06 -23.00 32.32
CA ALA A 170 -4.42 -23.33 31.90
C ALA A 170 -5.41 -22.18 32.17
N LEU A 171 -5.29 -21.48 33.30
CA LEU A 171 -6.11 -20.29 33.56
C LEU A 171 -5.81 -19.15 32.57
N THR A 172 -4.53 -18.91 32.27
CA THR A 172 -4.12 -17.92 31.26
C THR A 172 -4.64 -18.29 29.88
N ALA A 173 -4.55 -19.57 29.48
CA ALA A 173 -5.10 -20.06 28.22
C ALA A 173 -6.62 -19.84 28.12
N ARG A 174 -7.39 -20.14 29.18
CA ARG A 174 -8.83 -19.83 29.22
C ARG A 174 -9.13 -18.34 29.08
N ARG A 175 -8.35 -17.48 29.76
CA ARG A 175 -8.50 -16.02 29.65
C ARG A 175 -8.15 -15.49 28.26
N ALA A 176 -7.24 -16.15 27.56
CA ALA A 176 -6.92 -15.86 26.17
C ALA A 176 -7.99 -16.38 25.18
N GLY A 177 -8.88 -17.28 25.62
CA GLY A 177 -9.97 -17.81 24.82
C GLY A 177 -9.79 -19.26 24.35
N ALA A 178 -8.78 -19.99 24.86
CA ALA A 178 -8.62 -21.41 24.56
C ALA A 178 -9.78 -22.24 25.13
N SER A 179 -10.25 -23.24 24.38
CA SER A 179 -11.23 -24.20 24.88
C SER A 179 -10.57 -25.22 25.81
N ASP A 180 -11.34 -25.87 26.68
CA ASP A 180 -10.81 -26.94 27.54
C ASP A 180 -10.25 -28.11 26.71
N ALA A 181 -10.80 -28.37 25.52
CA ALA A 181 -10.28 -29.38 24.61
C ALA A 181 -8.88 -29.02 24.09
N ASP A 182 -8.63 -27.75 23.75
CA ASP A 182 -7.31 -27.29 23.31
C ASP A 182 -6.29 -27.37 24.43
N ILE A 183 -6.70 -27.05 25.66
CA ILE A 183 -5.84 -27.17 26.85
C ILE A 183 -5.48 -28.63 27.10
N LEU A 184 -6.43 -29.57 26.99
CA LEU A 184 -6.16 -31.00 27.16
C LEU A 184 -5.20 -31.54 26.07
N ARG A 185 -5.34 -31.08 24.82
CA ARG A 185 -4.39 -31.40 23.73
C ARG A 185 -2.99 -30.85 24.02
N ALA A 186 -2.89 -29.60 24.48
CA ALA A 186 -1.63 -29.00 24.89
C ALA A 186 -0.98 -29.74 26.08
N VAL A 187 -1.76 -30.19 27.07
CA VAL A 187 -1.30 -31.05 28.18
C VAL A 187 -0.76 -32.39 27.67
N ALA A 188 -1.40 -32.96 26.65
CA ALA A 188 -0.93 -34.18 25.99
C ALA A 188 0.36 -33.97 25.16
N GLY A 189 0.78 -32.72 24.95
CA GLY A 189 2.00 -32.34 24.23
C GLY A 189 1.79 -32.05 22.74
N GLU A 190 0.54 -31.84 22.30
CA GLU A 190 0.26 -31.42 20.92
C GLU A 190 0.73 -29.98 20.70
N SER A 191 1.52 -29.76 19.64
CA SER A 191 1.94 -28.41 19.23
C SER A 191 0.79 -27.70 18.51
N PHE A 192 0.43 -26.51 19.00
CA PHE A 192 -0.53 -25.65 18.32
C PHE A 192 0.20 -24.75 17.31
N GLU A 193 0.13 -25.11 16.02
CA GLU A 193 0.62 -24.25 14.95
C GLU A 193 -0.47 -23.27 14.53
N ALA A 194 -0.30 -22.01 14.92
CA ALA A 194 -1.15 -20.93 14.45
C ALA A 194 -0.59 -20.35 13.15
N ALA A 195 -1.42 -20.30 12.11
CA ALA A 195 -1.14 -19.58 10.88
C ALA A 195 -2.29 -18.58 10.63
N PRO A 196 -2.38 -17.48 11.41
CA PRO A 196 -3.41 -16.49 11.18
C PRO A 196 -3.27 -15.95 9.75
N SER A 197 -4.38 -15.92 9.02
CA SER A 197 -4.40 -15.29 7.70
C SER A 197 -4.03 -13.81 7.86
N PRO A 198 -3.08 -13.28 7.06
CA PRO A 198 -2.77 -11.87 7.12
C PRO A 198 -4.03 -11.07 6.80
N ALA A 199 -4.38 -10.13 7.70
CA ALA A 199 -5.49 -9.22 7.47
C ALA A 199 -5.23 -8.42 6.20
N ARG A 200 -6.13 -8.53 5.22
CA ARG A 200 -6.03 -7.69 4.02
C ARG A 200 -6.42 -6.26 4.41
N PRO A 201 -5.66 -5.25 4.00
CA PRO A 201 -6.07 -3.87 4.20
C PRO A 201 -7.41 -3.66 3.49
N GLU A 202 -8.38 -3.14 4.22
CA GLU A 202 -9.70 -2.94 3.67
C GLU A 202 -9.79 -1.63 2.89
N ALA A 203 -10.69 -1.58 1.93
CA ALA A 203 -10.95 -0.38 1.17
C ALA A 203 -11.58 0.69 2.09
N PRO A 204 -11.14 1.96 2.04
CA PRO A 204 -11.68 3.01 2.89
C PRO A 204 -13.07 3.42 2.39
N TRP A 205 -13.90 3.93 3.29
CA TRP A 205 -15.20 4.52 2.98
C TRP A 205 -15.04 5.97 2.57
N ILE A 206 -15.96 6.47 1.75
CA ILE A 206 -16.08 7.91 1.50
C ILE A 206 -17.24 8.44 2.32
N ALA A 207 -17.04 9.57 2.99
CA ALA A 207 -18.09 10.30 3.66
C ALA A 207 -18.12 11.75 3.20
N VAL A 208 -19.32 12.33 3.16
CA VAL A 208 -19.57 13.74 2.89
C VAL A 208 -20.04 14.41 4.17
N ALA A 209 -19.46 15.54 4.52
CA ALA A 209 -19.90 16.36 5.64
C ALA A 209 -20.02 17.82 5.24
N ASP A 210 -20.89 18.56 5.92
CA ASP A 210 -20.96 20.01 5.76
C ASP A 210 -19.70 20.67 6.36
N ARG A 211 -19.01 21.48 5.55
CA ARG A 211 -17.75 22.12 5.95
C ARG A 211 -17.92 23.06 7.13
N ASP A 212 -19.01 23.82 7.18
CA ASP A 212 -19.25 24.82 8.22
C ASP A 212 -19.66 24.15 9.53
N LEU A 213 -20.43 23.05 9.46
CA LEU A 213 -20.73 22.22 10.63
C LEU A 213 -19.46 21.56 11.19
N VAL A 214 -18.59 21.03 10.32
CA VAL A 214 -17.31 20.46 10.77
C VAL A 214 -16.43 21.54 11.41
N ALA A 215 -16.31 22.71 10.78
CA ALA A 215 -15.49 23.81 11.29
C ALA A 215 -16.01 24.38 12.62
N SER A 216 -17.32 24.36 12.85
CA SER A 216 -17.95 24.79 14.10
C SER A 216 -17.91 23.75 15.22
N GLY A 217 -17.39 22.55 14.96
CA GLY A 217 -17.30 21.47 15.95
C GLY A 217 -18.63 20.77 16.21
N ALA A 218 -19.51 20.70 15.22
CA ALA A 218 -20.75 19.94 15.30
C ALA A 218 -20.49 18.43 15.58
N PRO A 219 -21.49 17.67 16.06
CA PRO A 219 -21.35 16.23 16.29
C PRO A 219 -20.77 15.45 15.10
N ASP A 220 -21.10 15.86 13.87
CA ASP A 220 -20.58 15.28 12.63
C ASP A 220 -19.05 15.38 12.53
N ALA A 221 -18.43 16.42 13.10
CA ALA A 221 -16.98 16.58 13.16
C ALA A 221 -16.32 15.51 14.03
N ALA A 222 -16.91 15.23 15.20
CA ALA A 222 -16.44 14.18 16.09
C ALA A 222 -16.62 12.80 15.43
N LEU A 223 -17.76 12.57 14.79
CA LEU A 223 -18.03 11.34 14.06
C LEU A 223 -17.00 11.10 12.92
N ALA A 224 -16.71 12.13 12.13
CA ALA A 224 -15.71 12.07 11.07
C ALA A 224 -14.31 11.78 11.63
N ALA A 225 -13.92 12.45 12.72
CA ALA A 225 -12.63 12.26 13.36
C ALA A 225 -12.49 10.83 13.92
N GLU A 226 -13.51 10.32 14.61
CA GLU A 226 -13.51 8.94 15.13
C GLU A 226 -13.39 7.91 14.01
N GLY A 227 -14.14 8.08 12.91
CA GLY A 227 -14.03 7.21 11.73
C GLY A 227 -12.67 7.28 11.03
N ALA A 228 -12.03 8.45 11.03
CA ALA A 228 -10.70 8.64 10.45
C ALA A 228 -9.57 8.08 11.34
N LEU A 229 -9.70 8.14 12.67
CA LEU A 229 -8.67 7.68 13.63
C LEU A 229 -8.38 6.18 13.54
N ASP A 230 -9.44 5.38 13.47
CA ASP A 230 -9.32 3.93 13.27
C ASP A 230 -8.99 3.57 11.82
N GLY A 231 -8.81 4.61 10.99
CA GLY A 231 -8.11 4.61 9.72
C GLY A 231 -8.85 3.80 8.68
N ASP A 232 -9.89 4.37 8.07
CA ASP A 232 -10.43 3.97 6.76
C ASP A 232 -11.63 4.85 6.32
N LEU A 233 -11.56 6.17 6.56
CA LEU A 233 -12.55 7.14 6.10
C LEU A 233 -11.88 8.25 5.30
N ILE A 234 -12.36 8.47 4.08
CA ILE A 234 -12.03 9.63 3.25
C ILE A 234 -13.18 10.63 3.43
N LEU A 235 -12.88 11.77 4.03
CA LEU A 235 -13.84 12.85 4.22
C LEU A 235 -13.78 13.82 3.05
N THR A 236 -14.93 14.09 2.42
CA THR A 236 -15.13 15.18 1.48
C THR A 236 -16.17 16.16 2.04
N PHE A 237 -16.22 17.35 1.45
CA PHE A 237 -17.15 18.41 1.87
C PHE A 237 -18.25 18.70 0.84
N ASP A 238 -18.28 17.90 -0.22
CA ASP A 238 -19.26 17.97 -1.28
C ASP A 238 -19.47 16.58 -1.91
N PRO A 239 -20.70 16.23 -2.31
CA PRO A 239 -21.00 14.95 -2.95
C PRO A 239 -20.28 14.73 -4.27
N GLU A 240 -20.10 15.79 -5.07
CA GLU A 240 -19.46 15.69 -6.39
C GLU A 240 -18.01 15.22 -6.27
N THR A 241 -17.26 15.73 -5.30
CA THR A 241 -15.90 15.28 -5.02
C THR A 241 -15.87 13.84 -4.52
N ALA A 242 -16.86 13.42 -3.72
CA ALA A 242 -16.96 12.03 -3.29
C ALA A 242 -17.17 11.07 -4.48
N GLU A 243 -18.08 11.41 -5.39
CA GLU A 243 -18.30 10.66 -6.64
C GLU A 243 -17.04 10.62 -7.50
N ARG A 244 -16.37 11.77 -7.70
CA ARG A 244 -15.12 11.85 -8.47
C ARG A 244 -14.01 10.97 -7.88
N ILE A 245 -13.89 10.87 -6.55
CA ILE A 245 -12.92 9.96 -5.91
C ILE A 245 -13.30 8.50 -6.16
N GLY A 246 -14.59 8.15 -6.04
CA GLY A 246 -15.09 6.80 -6.32
C GLY A 246 -14.87 6.38 -7.78
N ASP A 247 -14.99 7.31 -8.72
CA ASP A 247 -14.70 7.05 -10.13
C ASP A 247 -13.20 6.95 -10.40
N ALA A 248 -12.39 7.87 -9.86
CA ALA A 248 -10.94 7.86 -10.01
C ALA A 248 -10.29 6.60 -9.41
N ALA A 249 -10.88 6.03 -8.36
CA ALA A 249 -10.44 4.76 -7.76
C ALA A 249 -10.62 3.55 -8.68
N ARG A 250 -11.48 3.66 -9.69
CA ARG A 250 -11.72 2.63 -10.72
C ARG A 250 -10.98 2.93 -12.02
N GLY A 251 -10.48 4.15 -12.17
CA GLY A 251 -9.74 4.61 -13.33
C GLY A 251 -8.27 4.20 -13.33
N PRO A 252 -7.53 4.55 -14.39
CA PRO A 252 -6.09 4.38 -14.43
C PRO A 252 -5.39 5.32 -13.44
N GLY A 253 -4.21 4.92 -12.99
CA GLY A 253 -3.40 5.71 -12.08
C GLY A 253 -1.93 5.73 -12.47
N VAL A 254 -1.23 6.77 -12.00
CA VAL A 254 0.23 6.86 -12.05
C VAL A 254 0.79 7.42 -10.76
N LEU A 255 2.03 7.06 -10.45
CA LEU A 255 2.84 7.70 -9.42
C LEU A 255 4.00 8.43 -10.07
N ILE A 256 4.18 9.71 -9.74
CA ILE A 256 5.30 10.53 -10.17
C ILE A 256 6.34 10.57 -9.05
N SER A 257 7.58 10.18 -9.33
CA SER A 257 8.70 10.35 -8.40
C SER A 257 9.15 11.81 -8.40
N LEU A 258 8.93 12.51 -7.28
CA LEU A 258 9.29 13.91 -7.16
C LEU A 258 10.81 14.11 -7.05
N THR A 259 11.51 13.21 -6.37
CA THR A 259 12.98 13.26 -6.22
C THR A 259 13.68 13.01 -7.55
N ALA A 260 13.30 11.97 -8.30
CA ALA A 260 13.88 11.71 -9.62
C ALA A 260 13.65 12.87 -10.59
N LEU A 261 12.45 13.49 -10.54
CA LEU A 261 12.15 14.65 -11.36
C LEU A 261 12.98 15.88 -10.95
N ARG A 262 13.17 16.10 -9.65
CA ARG A 262 14.01 17.18 -9.12
C ARG A 262 15.47 17.00 -9.53
N ASP A 263 16.01 15.81 -9.41
CA ASP A 263 17.40 15.50 -9.77
C ASP A 263 17.66 15.71 -11.27
N LEU A 264 16.70 15.31 -12.11
CA LEU A 264 16.81 15.45 -13.56
C LEU A 264 16.73 16.92 -14.03
N THR A 265 15.92 17.76 -13.36
CA THR A 265 15.53 19.07 -13.90
C THR A 265 15.98 20.27 -13.06
N GLY A 266 16.38 20.05 -11.81
CA GLY A 266 16.86 21.08 -10.88
C GLY A 266 15.88 22.25 -10.73
N ALA A 267 16.30 23.44 -11.16
CA ALA A 267 15.48 24.66 -11.13
C ALA A 267 14.26 24.59 -12.08
N GLY A 268 14.24 23.65 -13.03
CA GLY A 268 13.13 23.42 -13.96
C GLY A 268 11.99 22.56 -13.41
N PHE A 269 12.11 22.05 -12.17
CA PHE A 269 11.21 21.07 -11.57
C PHE A 269 9.72 21.37 -11.69
N GLU A 270 9.25 22.56 -11.30
CA GLU A 270 7.82 22.89 -11.32
C GLU A 270 7.23 22.83 -12.74
N ALA A 271 7.99 23.31 -13.71
CA ALA A 271 7.58 23.27 -15.11
C ALA A 271 7.55 21.83 -15.64
N ALA A 272 8.56 21.04 -15.29
CA ALA A 272 8.64 19.64 -15.67
C ALA A 272 7.52 18.80 -15.03
N LEU A 273 7.16 19.07 -13.78
CA LEU A 273 6.05 18.40 -13.08
C LEU A 273 4.73 18.73 -13.77
N ALA A 274 4.53 19.99 -14.15
CA ALA A 274 3.34 20.39 -14.89
C ALA A 274 3.28 19.77 -16.30
N ASP A 275 4.42 19.67 -17.01
CA ASP A 275 4.50 18.99 -18.31
C ASP A 275 4.20 17.48 -18.17
N LEU A 276 4.74 16.83 -17.15
CA LEU A 276 4.54 15.43 -16.87
C LEU A 276 3.07 15.13 -16.50
N ALA A 277 2.49 15.92 -15.60
CA ALA A 277 1.09 15.79 -15.22
C ALA A 277 0.16 15.97 -16.43
N ARG A 278 0.43 16.96 -17.30
CA ARG A 278 -0.34 17.17 -18.54
C ARG A 278 -0.25 16.00 -19.51
N LEU A 279 0.97 15.49 -19.75
CA LEU A 279 1.18 14.35 -20.63
C LEU A 279 0.36 13.14 -20.16
N TRP A 280 0.51 12.79 -18.88
CA TRP A 280 -0.13 11.60 -18.32
C TRP A 280 -1.64 11.75 -18.15
N SER A 281 -2.13 12.91 -17.69
CA SER A 281 -3.58 13.14 -17.60
C SER A 281 -4.24 13.10 -18.97
N GLY A 282 -3.59 13.68 -20.00
CA GLY A 282 -4.15 13.71 -21.36
C GLY A 282 -4.26 12.32 -21.98
N VAL A 283 -3.24 11.49 -21.80
CA VAL A 283 -3.23 10.11 -22.30
C VAL A 283 -4.24 9.24 -21.56
N LEU A 284 -4.20 9.26 -20.23
CA LEU A 284 -5.01 8.34 -19.41
C LEU A 284 -6.50 8.71 -19.37
N ALA A 285 -6.84 10.01 -19.48
CA ALA A 285 -8.24 10.41 -19.55
C ALA A 285 -8.88 10.05 -20.89
N GLY A 286 -8.07 9.89 -21.95
CA GLY A 286 -8.52 9.63 -23.31
C GLY A 286 -9.47 10.72 -23.85
N GLY A 287 -10.15 10.42 -24.96
CA GLY A 287 -11.04 11.39 -25.62
C GLY A 287 -12.34 11.68 -24.87
N ALA A 288 -12.76 10.80 -23.95
CA ALA A 288 -13.99 10.95 -23.19
C ALA A 288 -13.79 11.64 -21.82
N GLY A 289 -12.54 11.95 -21.44
CA GLY A 289 -12.25 12.63 -20.17
C GLY A 289 -12.45 11.75 -18.93
N ALA A 290 -12.05 10.47 -19.00
CA ALA A 290 -12.18 9.55 -17.88
C ALA A 290 -11.39 10.05 -16.65
N PRO A 291 -11.89 9.80 -15.42
CA PRO A 291 -11.16 10.15 -14.20
C PRO A 291 -9.82 9.41 -14.12
N VAL A 292 -8.77 10.15 -13.75
CA VAL A 292 -7.40 9.65 -13.63
C VAL A 292 -6.88 9.97 -12.22
N SER A 293 -6.15 9.04 -11.64
CA SER A 293 -5.42 9.28 -10.39
C SER A 293 -3.95 9.58 -10.66
N ILE A 294 -3.46 10.72 -10.18
CA ILE A 294 -2.02 11.05 -10.19
C ILE A 294 -1.57 11.18 -8.75
N GLY A 295 -0.73 10.25 -8.30
CA GLY A 295 -0.07 10.35 -7.00
C GLY A 295 1.35 10.89 -7.15
N LEU A 296 1.83 11.52 -6.08
CA LEU A 296 3.17 12.06 -5.98
C LEU A 296 3.94 11.24 -4.94
N ALA A 297 5.00 10.57 -5.37
CA ALA A 297 5.89 9.80 -4.52
C ALA A 297 7.05 10.69 -4.01
N ASP A 298 7.69 10.24 -2.94
CA ASP A 298 8.93 10.85 -2.40
C ASP A 298 8.76 12.30 -1.90
N LEU A 299 7.54 12.73 -1.58
CA LEU A 299 7.28 14.07 -1.05
C LEU A 299 8.01 14.31 0.28
N GLY A 300 8.03 13.30 1.16
CA GLY A 300 8.76 13.37 2.43
C GLY A 300 10.26 13.56 2.20
N ASP A 301 10.86 12.76 1.31
CA ASP A 301 12.28 12.84 0.99
C ASP A 301 12.65 14.17 0.34
N LEU A 302 11.80 14.67 -0.57
CA LEU A 302 11.96 15.98 -1.17
C LEU A 302 11.97 17.08 -0.10
N ILE A 303 10.98 17.11 0.79
CA ILE A 303 10.90 18.11 1.87
C ILE A 303 12.10 18.02 2.81
N LEU A 304 12.52 16.82 3.19
CA LEU A 304 13.67 16.61 4.08
C LEU A 304 14.98 17.06 3.43
N SER A 305 15.16 16.81 2.13
CA SER A 305 16.36 17.24 1.39
C SER A 305 16.44 18.77 1.25
N GLU A 306 15.31 19.44 1.03
CA GLU A 306 15.23 20.91 1.00
C GLU A 306 15.46 21.51 2.39
N GLY A 307 14.91 20.90 3.45
CA GLY A 307 15.11 21.33 4.84
C GLY A 307 16.54 21.14 5.35
N ALA A 308 17.24 20.07 4.94
CA ALA A 308 18.65 19.84 5.25
C ALA A 308 19.59 20.86 4.55
N SER A 309 19.10 21.53 3.51
CA SER A 309 19.79 22.58 2.78
C SER A 309 19.54 23.99 3.33
N ASP A 310 18.65 24.13 4.33
CA ASP A 310 18.41 25.41 5.02
C ASP A 310 19.59 25.74 5.96
N PRO A 311 20.33 26.84 5.73
CA PRO A 311 21.41 27.25 6.62
C PRO A 311 20.97 27.60 8.05
N ARG A 312 19.65 27.70 8.32
CA ARG A 312 19.08 27.87 9.67
C ARG A 312 18.80 26.55 10.39
N ALA A 313 18.95 25.41 9.73
CA ALA A 313 18.78 24.09 10.32
C ALA A 313 20.07 23.55 11.00
N ARG A 314 21.13 24.37 11.11
CA ARG A 314 22.39 24.07 11.81
C ARG A 314 22.66 25.03 12.95
#